data_AF-A0A519XJH5-F1
#
_entry.id   AF-A0A519XJH5-F1
#
_cell.length_a   1.000
_cell.length_b   1.000
_cell.length_c   1.000
_cell.angle_alpha   90.00
_cell.angle_beta   90.00
_cell.angle_gamma   90.00
#
_symmetry.space_group_name_H-M   'P 1'
#
loop_
_entity.id
_entity.type
_entity.pdbx_description
1 polymer ?
#
loop_
_entity_poly.entity_id
_entity_poly.type
_entity_poly.pdbx_seq_one_letter_code
_entity_poly.pdbx_strand_id
1 'polypeptide(L)'
;AYFEDLKNKAANDGKVLRYIGKLEDGSVEISLQMVDDSHPFYMLSGSDNIISFTTDRYKSRPLVVKGPGAGAEVTAAGVFADIINVGQNP
;
A
#
# COMPACT_ATOMS: atom_id res chain seq x y z
N ALA A 1 14.80 -20.34 7.30
CA ALA A 1 13.70 -21.29 7.52
C ALA A 1 12.39 -20.52 7.63
N TYR A 2 12.05 -19.90 8.77
CA TYR A 2 10.74 -19.28 9.04
C TYR A 2 10.10 -18.46 7.88
N PHE A 3 10.77 -17.43 7.35
CA PHE A 3 10.18 -16.59 6.28
C PHE A 3 10.11 -17.27 4.92
N GLU A 4 11.04 -18.18 4.62
CA GLU A 4 10.95 -19.01 3.41
C GLU A 4 9.80 -20.00 3.53
N ASP A 5 9.57 -20.57 4.71
CA ASP A 5 8.43 -21.47 4.96
C ASP A 5 7.10 -20.72 4.79
N LEU A 6 7.01 -19.49 5.31
CA LEU A 6 5.85 -18.61 5.10
C LEU A 6 5.63 -18.29 3.61
N LYS A 7 6.70 -17.99 2.88
CA LYS A 7 6.63 -17.69 1.44
C LYS A 7 6.20 -18.91 0.64
N ASN A 8 6.75 -20.09 0.94
CA ASN A 8 6.38 -21.34 0.30
C ASN A 8 4.93 -21.71 0.61
N LYS A 9 4.48 -21.52 1.85
CA LYS A 9 3.08 -21.70 2.22
C LYS A 9 2.15 -20.78 1.43
N ALA A 10 2.48 -19.48 1.37
CA ALA A 10 1.71 -18.53 0.58
C ALA A 10 1.64 -18.95 -0.90
N ALA A 11 2.77 -19.32 -1.50
CA ALA A 11 2.84 -19.76 -2.89
C ALA A 11 2.00 -21.02 -3.15
N ASN A 12 2.05 -22.00 -2.25
CA ASN A 12 1.23 -23.22 -2.34
C ASN A 12 -0.28 -22.92 -2.27
N ASP A 13 -0.66 -21.87 -1.55
CA ASP A 13 -2.05 -21.40 -1.44
C ASP A 13 -2.43 -20.42 -2.57
N GLY A 14 -1.57 -20.20 -3.57
CA GLY A 14 -1.81 -19.23 -4.66
C GLY A 14 -1.73 -17.75 -4.23
N LYS A 15 -1.12 -17.49 -3.07
CA LYS A 15 -1.02 -16.19 -2.41
C LYS A 15 0.40 -15.63 -2.44
N VAL A 16 0.53 -14.36 -2.09
CA VAL A 16 1.81 -13.66 -1.91
C VAL A 16 1.89 -13.02 -0.54
N LEU A 17 3.10 -12.92 0.01
CA LEU A 17 3.32 -12.19 1.27
C LEU A 17 3.42 -10.69 1.02
N ARG A 18 2.74 -9.90 1.86
CA ARG A 18 2.78 -8.43 1.86
C ARG A 18 2.92 -7.90 3.28
N TYR A 19 3.75 -6.88 3.45
CA TYR A 19 3.86 -6.16 4.72
C TYR A 19 2.91 -4.97 4.69
N ILE A 20 1.88 -5.02 5.54
CA ILE A 20 0.72 -4.14 5.44
C ILE A 20 0.57 -3.35 6.73
N GLY A 21 0.46 -2.03 6.60
CA GLY A 21 -0.10 -1.16 7.63
C GLY A 21 -1.58 -0.97 7.39
N LYS A 22 -2.42 -1.23 8.40
CA LYS A 22 -3.87 -1.04 8.35
C LYS A 22 -4.28 -0.06 9.44
N LEU A 23 -5.07 0.96 9.07
CA LEU A 23 -5.76 1.85 9.99
C LEU A 23 -7.26 1.60 9.83
N GLU A 24 -7.89 1.07 10.87
CA GLU A 24 -9.34 0.79 10.90
C GLU A 24 -9.87 1.05 12.31
N ASP A 25 -11.02 1.71 12.42
CA ASP A 25 -11.66 2.04 13.69
C ASP A 25 -10.73 2.72 14.71
N GLY A 26 -9.86 3.61 14.20
CA GLY A 26 -8.87 4.35 15.01
C GLY A 26 -7.68 3.51 15.49
N SER A 27 -7.60 2.23 15.12
CA SER A 27 -6.54 1.30 15.49
C SER A 27 -5.57 1.07 14.34
N VAL A 28 -4.27 1.07 14.63
CA VAL A 28 -3.20 0.80 13.67
C VAL A 28 -2.61 -0.58 13.92
N GLU A 29 -2.56 -1.40 12.87
CA GLU A 29 -1.86 -2.68 12.86
C GLU A 29 -0.82 -2.68 11.75
N ILE A 30 0.36 -3.24 12.03
CA ILE A 30 1.37 -3.53 11.01
C ILE A 30 1.70 -5.02 11.08
N SER A 31 1.43 -5.74 9.99
CA SER A 31 1.61 -7.20 9.97
C SER A 31 2.04 -7.72 8.59
N LEU A 32 2.66 -8.89 8.59
CA LEU A 32 2.96 -9.65 7.39
C LEU A 32 1.75 -10.55 7.06
N GLN A 33 1.12 -10.32 5.91
CA GLN A 33 -0.12 -10.98 5.51
C GLN A 33 0.04 -11.75 4.20
N MET A 34 -0.71 -12.85 4.06
CA MET A 34 -0.84 -13.60 2.81
C MET A 34 -2.07 -13.12 2.06
N VAL A 35 -1.88 -12.57 0.86
CA VAL A 35 -2.96 -12.00 0.05
C VAL A 35 -3.10 -12.76 -1.26
N ASP A 36 -4.34 -12.95 -1.72
CA ASP A 36 -4.67 -13.54 -3.02
C ASP A 36 -4.83 -12.46 -4.11
N ASP A 37 -5.05 -12.89 -5.35
CA ASP A 37 -5.16 -12.05 -6.54
C ASP A 37 -6.33 -11.05 -6.51
N SER A 38 -7.34 -11.29 -5.68
CA SER A 38 -8.46 -10.37 -5.47
C SER A 38 -8.10 -9.19 -4.58
N HIS A 39 -7.03 -9.32 -3.78
CA HIS A 39 -6.61 -8.27 -2.85
C HIS A 39 -5.87 -7.13 -3.60
N PRO A 40 -6.17 -5.85 -3.33
CA PRO A 40 -5.56 -4.71 -4.03
C PRO A 40 -4.01 -4.70 -4.01
N PHE A 41 -3.43 -5.30 -2.97
CA PHE A 41 -1.97 -5.31 -2.77
C PHE A 41 -1.26 -6.50 -3.42
N TYR A 42 -2.00 -7.41 -4.06
CA TYR A 42 -1.39 -8.54 -4.76
C TYR A 42 -0.47 -8.07 -5.90
N MET A 43 -0.94 -7.12 -6.71
CA MET A 43 -0.22 -6.58 -7.88
C MET A 43 0.87 -5.53 -7.54
N LEU A 44 1.38 -5.52 -6.31
CA LEU A 44 2.59 -4.76 -5.96
C LEU A 44 3.77 -5.26 -6.79
N SER A 45 4.48 -4.34 -7.44
CA SER A 45 5.62 -4.62 -8.30
C SER A 45 6.74 -3.61 -8.02
N GLY A 46 7.98 -4.07 -7.98
CA GLY A 46 9.14 -3.21 -7.74
C GLY A 46 9.06 -2.43 -6.44
N SER A 47 9.30 -1.12 -6.52
CA SER A 47 9.29 -0.17 -5.40
C SER A 47 8.00 0.66 -5.32
N ASP A 48 6.92 0.19 -5.94
CA ASP A 48 5.63 0.87 -5.84
C ASP A 48 5.09 0.79 -4.41
N ASN A 49 4.49 1.88 -3.94
CA ASN A 49 3.63 1.89 -2.78
C ASN A 49 2.17 1.82 -3.25
N ILE A 50 1.33 1.14 -2.47
CA ILE A 50 -0.12 1.11 -2.68
C ILE A 50 -0.82 1.48 -1.38
N ILE A 51 -1.83 2.35 -1.49
CA ILE A 51 -2.75 2.67 -0.41
C ILE A 51 -4.17 2.39 -0.90
N SER A 52 -4.95 1.64 -0.12
CA SER A 52 -6.35 1.32 -0.41
C SER A 52 -7.25 2.02 0.60
N PHE A 53 -8.13 2.90 0.13
CA PHE A 53 -9.10 3.62 0.94
C PHE A 53 -10.48 2.99 0.82
N THR A 54 -11.00 2.50 1.93
CA THR A 54 -12.40 2.09 2.06
C THR A 54 -13.15 3.20 2.80
N THR A 55 -14.19 3.75 2.18
CA THR A 55 -14.99 4.82 2.78
C THR A 55 -16.48 4.55 2.57
N ASP A 56 -17.36 5.37 3.17
CA ASP A 56 -18.79 5.22 2.96
C ASP A 56 -19.22 5.33 1.49
N ARG A 57 -18.49 6.12 0.70
CA ARG A 57 -18.72 6.26 -0.74
C ARG A 57 -18.08 5.13 -1.55
N TYR A 58 -16.96 4.59 -1.09
CA TYR A 58 -16.18 3.54 -1.76
C TYR A 58 -16.21 2.23 -0.98
N LYS A 59 -17.42 1.73 -0.65
CA LYS A 59 -17.59 0.49 0.14
C LYS A 59 -17.30 -0.78 -0.65
N SER A 60 -17.87 -0.89 -1.85
CA SER A 60 -17.81 -2.11 -2.66
C SER A 60 -16.55 -2.21 -3.52
N ARG A 61 -15.97 -1.06 -3.87
CA ARG A 61 -14.75 -0.93 -4.67
C ARG A 61 -13.87 0.12 -4.02
N PRO A 62 -12.91 -0.27 -3.17
CA PRO A 62 -12.00 0.66 -2.52
C PRO A 62 -11.25 1.53 -3.54
N LEU A 63 -10.97 2.77 -3.16
CA LEU A 63 -10.12 3.65 -3.96
C LEU A 63 -8.66 3.24 -3.76
N VAL A 64 -8.00 2.79 -4.82
CA VAL A 64 -6.61 2.34 -4.78
C VAL A 64 -5.71 3.40 -5.42
N VAL A 65 -4.76 3.90 -4.64
CA VAL A 65 -3.68 4.78 -5.11
C VAL A 65 -2.41 3.96 -5.19
N LYS A 66 -1.80 3.92 -6.38
CA LYS A 66 -0.56 3.19 -6.66
C LYS A 66 0.42 4.10 -7.39
N GLY A 67 1.69 4.01 -7.03
CA GLY A 67 2.78 4.67 -7.75
C GLY A 67 4.13 4.45 -7.08
N PRO A 68 5.21 5.02 -7.64
CA PRO A 68 6.53 4.91 -7.08
C PRO A 68 6.56 5.43 -5.63
N GLY A 69 6.95 4.57 -4.69
CA GLY A 69 6.99 4.91 -3.28
C GLY A 69 8.23 5.68 -2.83
N ALA A 70 9.28 5.62 -3.64
CA ALA A 70 10.57 6.22 -3.37
C ALA A 70 11.31 6.54 -4.68
N GLY A 71 12.21 7.51 -4.62
CA GLY A 71 13.03 7.97 -5.74
C GLY A 71 13.26 9.46 -5.66
N ALA A 72 14.46 9.93 -6.00
CA ALA A 72 14.85 11.33 -5.81
C ALA A 72 13.86 12.30 -6.49
N GLU A 73 13.47 12.02 -7.73
CA GLU A 73 12.55 12.87 -8.50
C GLU A 73 11.13 12.86 -7.92
N VAL A 74 10.58 11.69 -7.58
CA VAL A 74 9.20 11.59 -7.06
C VAL A 74 9.07 12.18 -5.66
N THR A 75 10.09 12.04 -4.82
CA THR A 75 10.13 12.67 -3.50
C THR A 75 10.26 14.19 -3.62
N ALA A 76 11.12 14.69 -4.52
CA ALA A 76 11.28 16.14 -4.74
C ALA A 76 9.99 16.78 -5.29
N ALA A 77 9.30 16.11 -6.21
CA ALA A 77 8.02 16.57 -6.74
C ALA A 77 6.94 16.69 -5.64
N GLY A 78 6.88 15.72 -4.71
CA GLY A 78 5.97 15.76 -3.56
C GLY A 78 6.21 16.98 -2.67
N VAL A 79 7.47 17.21 -2.27
CA VAL A 79 7.85 18.38 -1.45
C VAL A 79 7.56 19.69 -2.19
N PHE A 80 7.83 19.76 -3.49
CA PHE A 80 7.56 20.96 -4.28
C PHE A 80 6.07 21.28 -4.38
N ALA A 81 5.21 20.26 -4.51
CA ALA A 81 3.76 20.45 -4.48
C ALA A 81 3.29 21.03 -3.14
N ASP A 82 3.86 20.58 -2.02
CA ASP A 82 3.56 21.14 -0.70
C ASP A 82 3.96 22.61 -0.58
N ILE A 83 5.13 22.99 -1.11
CA ILE A 83 5.56 24.40 -1.15
C ILE A 83 4.56 25.28 -1.91
N ILE A 84 4.08 24.83 -3.07
CA ILE A 84 3.06 25.56 -3.84
C ILE A 84 1.77 25.70 -3.04
N ASN A 85 1.31 24.62 -2.41
CA ASN A 85 0.06 24.62 -1.64
C ASN A 85 0.11 25.60 -0.47
N VAL A 86 1.21 25.62 0.28
CA VAL A 86 1.42 26.57 1.40
C VAL A 86 1.47 28.01 0.89
N GLY A 87 2.12 28.26 -0.25
CA GLY A 87 2.18 29.60 -0.83
C GLY A 87 0.85 30.12 -1.38
N GLN A 88 -0.07 29.24 -1.79
CA GLN A 88 -1.36 29.60 -2.37
C GLN A 88 -2.48 29.75 -1.33
N ASN A 89 -2.41 29.06 -0.20
CA ASN A 89 -3.39 29.12 0.89
C ASN A 89 -2.70 29.52 2.21
N PRO A 90 -2.36 30.80 2.40
CA PRO A 90 -1.68 31.28 3.60
C PRO A 90 -2.55 31.22 4.86
#